data_AF-A0A6M0JDH2-F1
#
_entry.id   AF-A0A6M0JDH2-F1
#
_cell.length_a   1.000
_cell.length_b   1.000
_cell.length_c   1.000
_cell.angle_alpha   90.00
_cell.angle_beta   90.00
_cell.angle_gamma   90.00
#
_symmetry.space_group_name_H-M   'P 1'
#
loop_
_entity.id
_entity.type
_entity.pdbx_description
1 polymer ?
#
loop_
_entity_poly.entity_id
_entity_poly.type
_entity_poly.pdbx_seq_one_letter_code
_entity_poly.pdbx_strand_id
1 'polypeptide(L)'
;MMVSDSKRFIKKLERALNDGSAIDDADDTPESAEDRKLRVWAIHSENSGSEENVIFIREINIAIKDLDAFLITPSLSSGVDISSYHFDAVFGVFHAVSQSATECAQQLWRYRPNVPMYVWVAPRPPFGYAETNVRRIKEKILQTNEMTAFLIRINRETGKRGAEKDWALDASCQIEGQRNWSINNLRADLRSLLEEMGNTIAPVGDA
;
A
#
# COMPACT_ATOMS: atom_id res chain seq x y z
N MET A 1 2.96 -12.07 -12.48
CA MET A 1 3.98 -11.08 -12.09
C MET A 1 3.30 -9.71 -12.17
N MET A 2 2.78 -9.21 -11.05
CA MET A 2 2.01 -7.97 -10.98
C MET A 2 3.01 -6.85 -10.72
N VAL A 3 3.37 -6.11 -11.76
CA VAL A 3 4.32 -5.00 -11.67
C VAL A 3 3.66 -3.92 -10.80
N SER A 4 4.26 -3.61 -9.65
CA SER A 4 3.72 -2.61 -8.73
C SER A 4 3.76 -1.24 -9.39
N ASP A 5 2.60 -0.75 -9.81
CA ASP A 5 2.44 0.60 -10.38
C ASP A 5 2.87 1.70 -9.38
N SER A 6 2.84 1.39 -8.08
CA SER A 6 3.31 2.26 -7.00
C SER A 6 4.76 2.71 -7.17
N LYS A 7 5.66 1.83 -7.65
CA LYS A 7 7.05 2.21 -7.93
C LYS A 7 7.13 3.24 -9.04
N ARG A 8 6.42 2.99 -10.15
CA ARG A 8 6.42 3.89 -11.31
C ARG A 8 5.81 5.24 -10.94
N PHE A 9 4.76 5.22 -10.12
CA PHE A 9 4.13 6.39 -9.55
C PHE A 9 5.10 7.20 -8.69
N ILE A 10 5.76 6.60 -7.69
CA ILE A 10 6.71 7.32 -6.83
C ILE A 10 7.87 7.91 -7.63
N LYS A 11 8.46 7.16 -8.57
CA LYS A 11 9.53 7.69 -9.42
C LYS A 11 9.08 8.87 -10.29
N LYS A 12 7.83 8.89 -10.73
CA LYS A 12 7.26 10.05 -11.46
C LYS A 12 7.02 11.23 -10.53
N LEU A 13 6.48 10.98 -9.34
CA LEU A 13 6.21 12.01 -8.34
C LEU A 13 7.51 12.65 -7.84
N GLU A 14 8.52 11.84 -7.53
CA GLU A 14 9.86 12.31 -7.16
C GLU A 14 10.48 13.20 -8.24
N ARG A 15 10.33 12.84 -9.52
CA ARG A 15 10.78 13.70 -10.63
C ARG A 15 9.98 15.00 -10.69
N ALA A 16 8.65 14.93 -10.64
CA ALA A 16 7.80 16.11 -10.69
C ALA A 16 8.09 17.10 -9.55
N LEU A 17 8.34 16.60 -8.33
CA LEU A 17 8.71 17.42 -7.17
C LEU A 17 10.12 18.03 -7.29
N ASN A 18 11.06 17.34 -7.95
CA ASN A 18 12.43 17.82 -8.13
C ASN A 18 12.58 18.78 -9.31
N ASP A 19 11.80 18.59 -10.37
CA ASP A 19 11.91 19.35 -11.62
C ASP A 19 11.09 20.66 -11.59
N GLY A 20 10.31 20.90 -10.53
CA GLY A 20 9.49 22.12 -10.38
C GLY A 20 8.42 22.30 -11.45
N SER A 21 8.18 21.28 -12.29
CA SER A 21 7.12 21.29 -13.29
C SER A 21 5.78 21.25 -12.58
N ALA A 22 5.20 22.44 -12.38
CA ALA A 22 3.99 22.67 -11.63
C ALA A 22 2.83 21.78 -12.09
N ILE A 23 2.12 21.25 -11.11
CA ILE A 23 0.66 21.15 -11.17
C ILE A 23 0.19 22.61 -11.23
N ASP A 24 -0.40 23.02 -12.35
CA ASP A 24 -0.92 24.38 -12.58
C ASP A 24 -1.92 24.75 -11.47
N ASP A 25 -1.49 25.51 -10.47
CA ASP A 25 -2.37 26.31 -9.64
C ASP A 25 -1.98 27.77 -9.82
N ALA A 26 -2.92 28.54 -10.36
CA ALA A 26 -2.80 29.96 -10.60
C ALA A 26 -2.81 30.72 -9.26
N ASP A 27 -1.64 30.94 -8.67
CA ASP A 27 -1.46 31.97 -7.64
C ASP A 27 -0.26 32.85 -7.98
N ASP A 28 -0.54 34.14 -8.17
CA ASP A 28 0.28 35.11 -8.88
C ASP A 28 1.18 35.88 -7.91
N THR A 29 2.03 35.16 -7.18
CA THR A 29 3.10 35.74 -6.36
C THR A 29 4.47 35.19 -6.79
N PRO A 30 5.40 36.03 -7.28
CA PRO A 30 6.68 35.56 -7.78
C PRO A 30 7.65 35.27 -6.62
N GLU A 31 7.60 34.06 -6.07
CA GLU A 31 8.75 33.53 -5.33
C GLU A 31 9.86 33.17 -6.33
N SER A 32 11.11 33.53 -6.04
CA SER A 32 12.23 33.31 -6.95
C SER A 32 12.48 31.82 -7.18
N ALA A 33 12.40 31.40 -8.44
CA ALA A 33 12.48 30.01 -8.89
C ALA A 33 13.78 29.24 -8.52
N GLU A 34 14.76 29.88 -7.88
CA GLU A 34 16.00 29.25 -7.43
C GLU A 34 15.96 28.76 -5.97
N ASP A 35 14.96 29.14 -5.15
CA ASP A 35 15.12 29.07 -3.68
C ASP A 35 14.41 27.94 -2.93
N ARG A 36 13.80 26.95 -3.61
CA ARG A 36 13.40 25.72 -2.89
C ARG A 36 13.41 24.46 -3.72
N LYS A 37 14.61 23.94 -3.99
CA LYS A 37 14.75 22.54 -4.37
C LYS A 37 14.31 21.67 -3.18
N LEU A 38 13.18 20.98 -3.32
CA LEU A 38 12.64 20.12 -2.27
C LEU A 38 13.61 18.97 -1.95
N ARG A 39 13.85 18.73 -0.66
CA ARG A 39 14.62 17.59 -0.17
C ARG A 39 13.69 16.38 -0.09
N VAL A 40 13.62 15.64 -1.18
CA VAL A 40 12.75 14.45 -1.31
C VAL A 40 13.55 13.20 -1.03
N TRP A 41 13.04 12.31 -0.17
CA TRP A 41 13.57 10.96 0.02
C TRP A 41 12.53 9.91 -0.35
N ALA A 42 12.90 8.94 -1.19
CA ALA A 42 11.99 7.91 -1.66
C ALA A 42 12.48 6.50 -1.35
N ILE A 43 11.66 5.70 -0.67
CA ILE A 43 11.94 4.28 -0.40
C ILE A 43 10.88 3.38 -1.04
N HIS A 44 11.35 2.47 -1.88
CA HIS A 44 10.56 1.48 -2.59
C HIS A 44 11.25 0.10 -2.57
N SER A 45 10.55 -0.93 -3.05
CA SER A 45 11.00 -2.33 -2.97
C SER A 45 12.35 -2.67 -3.61
N GLU A 46 12.99 -1.76 -4.36
CA GLU A 46 14.31 -2.01 -4.97
C GLU A 46 15.45 -1.38 -4.19
N ASN A 47 15.19 -0.28 -3.46
CA ASN A 47 16.21 0.43 -2.71
C ASN A 47 16.07 0.22 -1.20
N SER A 48 14.97 -0.38 -0.72
CA SER A 48 14.71 -0.60 0.71
C SER A 48 15.75 -1.47 1.42
N GLY A 49 16.46 -2.32 0.68
CA GLY A 49 17.54 -3.17 1.22
C GLY A 49 18.95 -2.56 1.13
N SER A 50 19.10 -1.33 0.62
CA SER A 50 20.40 -0.65 0.59
C SER A 50 20.84 -0.27 2.00
N GLU A 51 22.15 -0.29 2.25
CA GLU A 51 22.73 0.03 3.56
C GLU A 51 22.28 1.42 4.05
N GLU A 52 22.29 2.40 3.16
CA GLU A 52 21.81 3.76 3.42
C GLU A 52 20.35 3.79 3.88
N ASN A 53 19.45 3.10 3.18
CA ASN A 53 18.03 3.07 3.55
C ASN A 53 17.78 2.27 4.82
N VAL A 54 18.53 1.20 5.08
CA VAL A 54 18.43 0.44 6.33
C VAL A 54 18.83 1.32 7.52
N ILE A 55 19.90 2.10 7.39
CA ILE A 55 20.32 3.06 8.41
C ILE A 55 19.27 4.17 8.57
N PHE A 56 18.79 4.73 7.46
CA PHE A 56 17.73 5.76 7.46
C PHE A 56 16.47 5.28 8.20
N ILE A 57 16.01 4.06 7.93
CA ILE A 57 14.81 3.49 8.57
C ILE A 57 15.05 3.27 10.07
N ARG A 58 16.26 2.83 10.46
CA ARG A 58 16.60 2.61 11.87
C ARG A 58 16.59 3.91 12.67
N GLU A 59 17.08 5.00 12.07
CA GLU A 59 17.18 6.32 12.69
C GLU A 59 16.10 7.29 12.19
N ILE A 60 14.94 6.78 11.74
CA ILE A 60 13.97 7.56 10.95
C ILE A 60 13.48 8.83 11.65
N ASN A 61 13.30 8.80 12.97
CA ASN A 61 12.83 9.95 13.75
C ASN A 61 13.86 11.10 13.82
N ILE A 62 15.13 10.83 13.49
CA ILE A 62 16.18 11.83 13.36
C ILE A 62 16.37 12.18 11.89
N ALA A 63 16.45 11.17 11.02
CA ALA A 63 16.79 11.33 9.61
C ALA A 63 15.74 12.12 8.80
N ILE A 64 14.46 12.07 9.18
CA ILE A 64 13.40 12.80 8.47
C ILE A 64 13.52 14.33 8.60
N LYS A 65 14.23 14.85 9.62
CA LYS A 65 14.27 16.28 9.94
C LYS A 65 14.85 17.15 8.82
N ASP A 66 15.68 16.55 7.97
CA ASP A 66 16.30 17.21 6.83
C ASP A 66 15.52 17.03 5.52
N LEU A 67 14.29 16.51 5.57
CA LEU A 67 13.47 16.26 4.40
C LEU A 67 12.31 17.23 4.30
N ASP A 68 11.90 17.57 3.08
CA ASP A 68 10.64 18.29 2.85
C ASP A 68 9.52 17.30 2.47
N ALA A 69 9.87 16.17 1.84
CA ALA A 69 8.93 15.11 1.51
C ALA A 69 9.55 13.71 1.66
N PHE A 70 8.78 12.78 2.20
CA PHE A 70 9.16 11.37 2.32
C PHE A 70 8.15 10.48 1.59
N LEU A 71 8.62 9.77 0.56
CA LEU A 71 7.79 8.94 -0.31
C LEU A 71 8.04 7.46 -0.03
N ILE A 72 6.98 6.72 0.27
CA ILE A 72 7.08 5.29 0.59
C ILE A 72 6.14 4.44 -0.25
N THR A 73 6.61 3.27 -0.69
CA THR A 73 5.72 2.20 -1.19
C THR A 73 5.33 1.25 -0.05
N PRO A 74 4.37 0.34 -0.26
CA PRO A 74 3.99 -0.67 0.74
C PRO A 74 5.12 -1.51 1.32
N SER A 75 6.31 -1.54 0.71
CA SER A 75 7.50 -2.19 1.27
C SER A 75 7.89 -1.70 2.67
N LEU A 76 7.45 -0.50 3.08
CA LEU A 76 7.67 0.06 4.42
C LEU A 76 6.41 0.09 5.30
N SER A 77 5.33 -0.57 4.88
CA SER A 77 4.04 -0.54 5.59
C SER A 77 4.09 -1.17 6.99
N SER A 78 5.07 -2.04 7.25
CA SER A 78 5.26 -2.72 8.53
C SER A 78 6.63 -2.42 9.15
N GLY A 79 6.67 -2.27 10.48
CA GLY A 79 7.92 -2.21 11.25
C GLY A 79 8.55 -0.81 11.38
N VAL A 80 7.92 0.23 10.84
CA VAL A 80 8.36 1.62 10.98
C VAL A 80 7.40 2.39 11.88
N ASP A 81 7.94 3.22 12.76
CA ASP A 81 7.19 4.11 13.64
C ASP A 81 7.80 5.52 13.58
N ILE A 82 7.07 6.45 12.95
CA ILE A 82 7.47 7.85 12.82
C ILE A 82 6.67 8.66 13.83
N SER A 83 7.28 8.88 14.98
CA SER A 83 6.66 9.54 16.13
C SER A 83 7.09 11.00 16.30
N SER A 84 8.20 11.40 15.69
CA SER A 84 8.67 12.79 15.73
C SER A 84 7.88 13.67 14.76
N TYR A 85 7.33 14.77 15.27
CA TYR A 85 6.68 15.79 14.44
C TYR A 85 7.69 16.40 13.47
N HIS A 86 7.34 16.43 12.19
CA HIS A 86 8.14 17.02 11.13
C HIS A 86 7.32 17.41 9.90
N PHE A 87 6.45 16.52 9.41
CA PHE A 87 5.56 16.78 8.27
C PHE A 87 4.23 17.37 8.73
N ASP A 88 3.69 18.32 7.95
CA ASP A 88 2.43 19.00 8.25
C ASP A 88 1.20 18.28 7.68
N ALA A 89 1.38 17.27 6.82
CA ALA A 89 0.31 16.50 6.22
C ALA A 89 0.77 15.10 5.78
N VAL A 90 -0.20 14.18 5.66
CA VAL A 90 0.01 12.83 5.11
C VAL A 90 -0.83 12.67 3.84
N PHE A 91 -0.22 12.14 2.77
CA PHE A 91 -0.92 11.85 1.52
C PHE A 91 -0.97 10.33 1.27
N GLY A 92 -2.17 9.79 1.06
CA GLY A 92 -2.40 8.38 0.73
C GLY A 92 -2.97 8.22 -0.67
N VAL A 93 -2.29 7.49 -1.54
CA VAL A 93 -2.73 7.23 -2.93
C VAL A 93 -2.84 5.72 -3.15
N PHE A 94 -4.07 5.21 -3.22
CA PHE A 94 -4.34 3.76 -3.22
C PHE A 94 -5.07 3.28 -4.48
N HIS A 95 -4.52 2.27 -5.14
CA HIS A 95 -5.00 1.79 -6.45
C HIS A 95 -5.81 0.47 -6.41
N ALA A 96 -6.30 0.01 -5.25
CA ALA A 96 -7.13 -1.21 -5.14
C ALA A 96 -6.55 -2.44 -5.87
N VAL A 97 -5.22 -2.63 -5.78
CA VAL A 97 -4.52 -3.72 -6.47
C VAL A 97 -4.21 -4.88 -5.53
N SER A 98 -3.54 -4.58 -4.42
CA SER A 98 -2.95 -5.60 -3.55
C SER A 98 -3.06 -5.29 -2.07
N GLN A 99 -3.82 -4.27 -1.69
CA GLN A 99 -3.92 -3.84 -0.30
C GLN A 99 -5.37 -3.70 0.12
N SER A 100 -5.72 -4.28 1.26
CA SER A 100 -7.02 -4.08 1.92
C SER A 100 -7.09 -2.70 2.57
N ALA A 101 -8.30 -2.29 2.94
CA ALA A 101 -8.54 -1.06 3.69
C ALA A 101 -7.70 -1.00 4.99
N THR A 102 -7.59 -2.12 5.70
CA THR A 102 -6.79 -2.22 6.93
C THR A 102 -5.29 -2.00 6.69
N GLU A 103 -4.74 -2.51 5.58
CA GLU A 103 -3.34 -2.29 5.19
C GLU A 103 -3.09 -0.83 4.72
N CYS A 104 -4.08 -0.21 4.08
CA CYS A 104 -4.04 1.21 3.71
C CYS A 104 -4.09 2.11 4.95
N ALA A 105 -5.03 1.86 5.87
CA ALA A 105 -5.12 2.59 7.14
C ALA A 105 -3.84 2.43 7.96
N GLN A 106 -3.29 1.21 8.03
CA GLN A 106 -2.02 0.97 8.73
C GLN A 106 -0.88 1.82 8.17
N GLN A 107 -0.82 2.07 6.87
CA GLN A 107 0.20 2.93 6.25
C GLN A 107 0.02 4.40 6.63
N LEU A 108 -1.22 4.91 6.60
CA LEU A 108 -1.52 6.30 6.98
C LEU A 108 -1.08 6.60 8.41
N TRP A 109 -1.29 5.64 9.32
CA TRP A 109 -0.98 5.78 10.75
C TRP A 109 0.47 5.45 11.13
N ARG A 110 1.38 5.31 10.15
CA ARG A 110 2.82 5.19 10.44
C ARG A 110 3.43 6.50 10.92
N TYR A 111 2.89 7.62 10.44
CA TYR A 111 3.15 8.94 10.99
C TYR A 111 2.15 9.19 12.12
N ARG A 112 2.65 9.19 13.36
CA ARG A 112 1.83 9.31 14.58
C ARG A 112 1.36 10.72 14.90
N PRO A 113 2.09 11.80 14.57
CA PRO A 113 1.62 13.14 14.81
C PRO A 113 0.25 13.39 14.17
N ASN A 114 -0.62 14.08 14.92
CA ASN A 114 -1.99 14.37 14.50
C ASN A 114 -1.99 15.51 13.47
N VAL A 115 -1.95 15.14 12.19
CA VAL A 115 -1.96 16.07 11.07
C VAL A 115 -3.04 15.69 10.06
N PRO A 116 -3.50 16.63 9.22
CA PRO A 116 -4.45 16.32 8.15
C PRO A 116 -3.95 15.19 7.22
N MET A 117 -4.85 14.27 6.90
CA MET A 117 -4.60 13.18 5.96
C MET A 117 -5.43 13.40 4.69
N TYR A 118 -4.76 13.49 3.54
CA TYR A 118 -5.38 13.59 2.23
C TYR A 118 -5.34 12.24 1.53
N VAL A 119 -6.49 11.62 1.34
CA VAL A 119 -6.59 10.24 0.85
C VAL A 119 -7.32 10.21 -0.48
N TRP A 120 -6.65 9.69 -1.51
CA TRP A 120 -7.24 9.37 -2.79
C TRP A 120 -7.26 7.86 -3.01
N VAL A 121 -8.41 7.35 -3.43
CA VAL A 121 -8.60 5.93 -3.76
C VAL A 121 -9.18 5.79 -5.15
N ALA A 122 -8.56 4.95 -5.97
CA ALA A 122 -9.07 4.63 -7.30
C ALA A 122 -10.54 4.13 -7.23
N PRO A 123 -11.41 4.53 -8.17
CA PRO A 123 -12.83 4.19 -8.11
C PRO A 123 -13.11 2.70 -8.31
N ARG A 124 -12.23 1.99 -9.05
CA ARG A 124 -12.35 0.57 -9.35
C ARG A 124 -10.96 -0.07 -9.38
N PRO A 125 -10.83 -1.38 -9.06
CA PRO A 125 -9.59 -2.11 -9.25
C PRO A 125 -9.16 -2.10 -10.73
N PRO A 126 -7.92 -1.74 -11.06
CA PRO A 126 -7.46 -1.60 -12.44
C PRO A 126 -7.41 -2.93 -13.21
N PHE A 127 -7.38 -4.06 -12.50
CA PHE A 127 -7.29 -5.41 -13.09
C PHE A 127 -8.60 -6.21 -12.94
N GLY A 128 -9.71 -5.53 -12.66
CA GLY A 128 -11.01 -6.14 -12.42
C GLY A 128 -11.16 -6.71 -11.01
N TYR A 129 -12.32 -7.32 -10.75
CA TYR A 129 -12.72 -7.78 -9.43
C TYR A 129 -12.15 -9.18 -9.13
N ALA A 130 -11.61 -9.36 -7.94
CA ALA A 130 -11.16 -10.65 -7.43
C ALA A 130 -12.35 -11.49 -6.93
N GLU A 131 -12.24 -12.82 -7.00
CA GLU A 131 -13.27 -13.74 -6.48
C GLU A 131 -13.36 -13.62 -4.95
N THR A 132 -14.57 -13.45 -4.42
CA THR A 132 -14.82 -13.33 -2.98
C THR A 132 -15.52 -14.56 -2.40
N ASN A 133 -16.05 -15.44 -3.25
CA ASN A 133 -16.71 -16.66 -2.83
C ASN A 133 -15.69 -17.69 -2.35
N VAL A 134 -15.71 -17.95 -1.03
CA VAL A 134 -14.80 -18.87 -0.33
C VAL A 134 -14.75 -20.26 -0.99
N ARG A 135 -15.89 -20.79 -1.47
CA ARG A 135 -15.94 -22.12 -2.10
C ARG A 135 -15.15 -22.14 -3.41
N ARG A 136 -15.32 -21.11 -4.25
CA ARG A 136 -14.62 -20.99 -5.53
C ARG A 136 -13.13 -20.72 -5.34
N ILE A 137 -12.76 -19.95 -4.32
CA ILE A 137 -11.36 -19.75 -3.92
C ILE A 137 -10.73 -21.10 -3.56
N LYS A 138 -11.42 -21.89 -2.70
CA LYS A 138 -10.96 -23.22 -2.30
C LYS A 138 -10.81 -24.17 -3.48
N GLU A 139 -11.82 -24.23 -4.36
CA GLU A 139 -11.79 -25.04 -5.59
C GLU A 139 -10.58 -24.68 -6.46
N LYS A 140 -10.35 -23.38 -6.68
CA LYS A 140 -9.21 -22.89 -7.46
C LYS A 140 -7.86 -23.25 -6.84
N ILE A 141 -7.72 -23.13 -5.51
CA ILE A 141 -6.50 -23.51 -4.78
C ILE A 141 -6.26 -25.02 -4.91
N LEU A 142 -7.30 -25.84 -4.74
CA LEU A 142 -7.20 -27.30 -4.87
C LEU A 142 -6.81 -27.70 -6.30
N GLN A 143 -7.45 -27.15 -7.32
CA GLN A 143 -7.09 -27.39 -8.73
C GLN A 143 -5.65 -26.97 -9.05
N THR A 144 -5.23 -25.80 -8.56
CA THR A 144 -3.84 -25.32 -8.75
C THR A 144 -2.85 -26.24 -8.05
N ASN A 145 -3.18 -26.72 -6.85
CA ASN A 145 -2.37 -27.64 -6.08
C ASN A 145 -2.30 -29.04 -6.69
N GLU A 146 -3.38 -29.55 -7.30
CA GLU A 146 -3.38 -30.81 -8.04
C GLU A 146 -2.42 -30.73 -9.23
N MET A 147 -2.50 -29.65 -10.01
CA MET A 147 -1.56 -29.37 -11.11
C MET A 147 -0.12 -29.27 -10.62
N THR A 148 0.10 -28.63 -9.47
CA THR A 148 1.44 -28.47 -8.88
C THR A 148 1.97 -29.79 -8.28
N ALA A 149 1.14 -30.57 -7.61
CA ALA A 149 1.49 -31.88 -7.06
C ALA A 149 1.82 -32.90 -8.15
N PHE A 150 1.10 -32.84 -9.28
CA PHE A 150 1.41 -33.59 -10.48
C PHE A 150 2.79 -33.22 -11.05
N LEU A 151 3.13 -31.92 -11.09
CA LEU A 151 4.42 -31.42 -11.59
C LEU A 151 5.60 -31.72 -10.63
N ILE A 152 5.37 -31.72 -9.31
CA ILE A 152 6.40 -31.93 -8.27
C ILE A 152 6.68 -33.42 -7.99
N ARG A 153 6.00 -34.37 -8.67
CA ARG A 153 6.20 -35.83 -8.52
C ARG A 153 6.04 -36.34 -7.08
N ILE A 154 4.96 -35.94 -6.41
CA ILE A 154 4.57 -36.58 -5.14
C ILE A 154 4.25 -38.07 -5.41
N ASN A 155 4.74 -38.96 -4.54
CA ASN A 155 4.81 -40.41 -4.75
C ASN A 155 3.43 -41.05 -5.02
N ARG A 156 3.33 -41.78 -6.14
CA ARG A 156 2.11 -42.43 -6.64
C ARG A 156 1.60 -43.62 -5.81
N GLU A 157 2.44 -44.25 -4.99
CA GLU A 157 2.09 -45.51 -4.29
C GLU A 157 1.40 -45.29 -2.95
N THR A 158 1.72 -44.21 -2.23
CA THR A 158 1.14 -43.93 -0.91
C THR A 158 0.06 -42.86 -0.92
N GLY A 159 0.06 -41.95 -1.91
CA GLY A 159 -1.00 -40.94 -2.13
C GLY A 159 -1.26 -39.96 -0.97
N LYS A 160 -0.56 -40.07 0.18
CA LYS A 160 -0.86 -39.30 1.39
C LYS A 160 -0.15 -37.95 1.36
N ARG A 161 -0.90 -36.88 1.08
CA ARG A 161 -0.80 -35.67 1.91
C ARG A 161 -1.43 -36.05 3.25
N GLY A 162 -0.68 -36.00 4.35
CA GLY A 162 -1.29 -36.12 5.68
C GLY A 162 -2.47 -35.14 5.75
N ALA A 163 -3.61 -35.60 6.29
CA ALA A 163 -4.75 -34.74 6.58
C ALA A 163 -4.35 -33.78 7.71
N GLU A 164 -3.50 -32.80 7.41
CA GLU A 164 -3.05 -31.83 8.37
C GLU A 164 -3.48 -30.45 7.90
N LYS A 165 -4.63 -30.07 8.47
CA LYS A 165 -5.22 -28.74 8.57
C LYS A 165 -6.16 -28.30 7.45
N ASP A 166 -7.17 -29.11 7.12
CA ASP A 166 -8.34 -28.66 6.35
C ASP A 166 -8.97 -27.38 6.91
N TRP A 167 -9.01 -27.27 8.25
CA TRP A 167 -9.46 -26.05 8.93
C TRP A 167 -8.59 -24.82 8.62
N ALA A 168 -7.28 -24.99 8.40
CA ALA A 168 -6.38 -23.88 8.06
C ALA A 168 -6.54 -23.49 6.59
N LEU A 169 -6.81 -24.45 5.70
CA LEU A 169 -7.18 -24.16 4.32
C LEU A 169 -8.50 -23.37 4.27
N ASP A 170 -9.51 -23.80 5.03
CA ASP A 170 -10.79 -23.11 5.12
C ASP A 170 -10.65 -21.70 5.70
N ALA A 171 -9.89 -21.54 6.78
CA ALA A 171 -9.58 -20.23 7.35
C ALA A 171 -8.82 -19.34 6.35
N SER A 172 -7.84 -19.88 5.63
CA SER A 172 -7.12 -19.14 4.58
C SER A 172 -8.04 -18.68 3.46
N CYS A 173 -8.97 -19.53 3.00
CA CYS A 173 -9.94 -19.16 1.96
C CYS A 173 -10.92 -18.08 2.45
N GLN A 174 -11.31 -18.11 3.73
CA GLN A 174 -12.13 -17.06 4.33
C GLN A 174 -11.38 -15.72 4.39
N ILE A 175 -10.13 -15.73 4.86
CA ILE A 175 -9.28 -14.53 4.92
C ILE A 175 -9.06 -13.97 3.51
N GLU A 176 -8.78 -14.82 2.52
CA GLU A 176 -8.62 -14.40 1.14
C GLU A 176 -9.91 -13.80 0.56
N GLY A 177 -11.06 -14.41 0.83
CA GLY A 177 -12.35 -13.89 0.40
C GLY A 177 -12.67 -12.51 0.99
N GLN A 178 -12.41 -12.32 2.28
CA GLN A 178 -12.55 -11.02 2.96
C GLN A 178 -11.60 -9.98 2.38
N ARG A 179 -10.33 -10.36 2.18
CA ARG A 179 -9.33 -9.47 1.57
C ARG A 179 -9.71 -9.07 0.15
N ASN A 180 -10.20 -10.00 -0.66
CA ASN A 180 -10.65 -9.73 -2.02
C ASN A 180 -11.89 -8.82 -2.03
N TRP A 181 -12.82 -9.00 -1.08
CA TRP A 181 -13.96 -8.11 -0.93
C TRP A 181 -13.52 -6.68 -0.58
N SER A 182 -12.57 -6.54 0.36
CA SER A 182 -12.00 -5.25 0.73
C SER A 182 -11.33 -4.57 -0.47
N ILE A 183 -10.48 -5.29 -1.21
CA ILE A 183 -9.83 -4.76 -2.44
C ILE A 183 -10.86 -4.33 -3.48
N ASN A 184 -11.87 -5.16 -3.72
CA ASN A 184 -12.94 -4.88 -4.69
C ASN A 184 -13.74 -3.62 -4.36
N ASN A 185 -13.85 -3.27 -3.08
CA ASN A 185 -14.64 -2.16 -2.57
C ASN A 185 -13.77 -1.11 -1.83
N LEU A 186 -12.46 -1.04 -2.14
CA LEU A 186 -11.47 -0.37 -1.31
C LEU A 186 -11.84 1.06 -0.90
N ARG A 187 -12.42 1.84 -1.83
CA ARG A 187 -12.84 3.21 -1.56
C ARG A 187 -13.89 3.29 -0.45
N ALA A 188 -14.94 2.46 -0.55
CA ALA A 188 -16.02 2.45 0.42
C ALA A 188 -15.54 1.85 1.75
N ASP A 189 -14.80 0.75 1.68
CA ASP A 189 -14.29 0.03 2.86
C ASP A 189 -13.30 0.88 3.67
N LEU A 190 -12.34 1.54 3.00
CA LEU A 190 -11.39 2.44 3.66
C LEU A 190 -12.09 3.65 4.27
N ARG A 191 -13.11 4.21 3.60
CA ARG A 191 -13.89 5.32 4.13
C ARG A 191 -14.59 4.91 5.44
N SER A 192 -15.35 3.82 5.42
CA SER A 192 -16.04 3.31 6.61
C SER A 192 -15.07 3.03 7.75
N LEU A 193 -13.92 2.40 7.45
CA LEU A 193 -12.89 2.12 8.45
C LEU A 193 -12.34 3.41 9.08
N LEU A 194 -12.06 4.44 8.28
CA LEU A 194 -11.57 5.72 8.79
C LEU A 194 -12.62 6.44 9.65
N GLU A 195 -13.90 6.36 9.30
CA GLU A 195 -15.02 6.87 10.12
C GLU A 195 -15.11 6.12 11.46
N GLU A 196 -15.02 4.78 11.45
CA GLU A 196 -15.01 3.94 12.66
C GLU A 196 -13.82 4.23 13.59
N MET A 197 -12.67 4.59 13.01
CA MET A 197 -11.48 5.04 13.74
C MET A 197 -11.65 6.44 14.36
N GLY A 198 -12.78 7.11 14.16
CA GLY A 198 -13.09 8.42 14.74
C GLY A 198 -12.61 9.62 13.94
N ASN A 199 -12.22 9.44 12.67
CA ASN A 199 -11.80 10.55 11.82
C ASN A 199 -13.02 11.32 11.27
N THR A 200 -12.91 12.64 11.18
CA THR A 200 -13.88 13.46 10.45
C THR A 200 -13.48 13.52 8.98
N ILE A 201 -14.33 13.00 8.10
CA ILE A 201 -14.04 12.96 6.66
C ILE A 201 -14.68 14.15 5.95
N ALA A 202 -13.85 15.00 5.36
CA ALA A 202 -14.27 16.04 4.43
C ALA A 202 -14.07 15.55 2.99
N PRO A 203 -15.13 15.30 2.20
CA PRO A 203 -14.97 14.94 0.80
C PRO A 203 -14.49 16.15 -0.01
N VAL A 204 -13.49 15.93 -0.86
CA VAL A 204 -12.94 16.94 -1.78
C VAL A 204 -13.08 16.41 -3.20
N GLY A 205 -13.94 17.04 -4.01
CA GLY A 205 -14.30 16.63 -5.38
C GLY A 205 -15.68 15.97 -5.51
N ASP A 206 -16.15 15.77 -6.76
CA ASP A 206 -17.51 15.29 -7.05
C ASP A 206 -17.74 13.83 -6.59
N ALA A 207 -18.90 13.62 -5.98
CA ALA A 207 -19.39 12.40 -5.33
C ALA A 207 -19.66 11.23 -6.29
#